data_AF-A0A1G0XDW0-F1
#
_entry.id   AF-A0A1G0XDW0-F1
#
_cell.length_a   1.000
_cell.length_b   1.000
_cell.length_c   1.000
_cell.angle_alpha   90.00
_cell.angle_beta   90.00
_cell.angle_gamma   90.00
#
_symmetry.space_group_name_H-M   'P 1'
#
loop_
_entity.id
_entity.type
_entity.pdbx_description
1 polymer ?
#
loop_
_entity_poly.entity_id
_entity_poly.type
_entity_poly.pdbx_seq_one_letter_code
_entity_poly.pdbx_strand_id
1 'polypeptide(L)' 'MAEKKKFLLRIDEGIYSALEKWAADELRSINAQMEFLLKEALKNAGRQKENPPPTPPEE' A
#
# COMPACT_ATOMS: atom_id res chain seq x y z
N MET A 1 -10.54 11.62 7.01
CA MET A 1 -10.00 10.44 6.29
C MET A 1 -8.53 10.72 6.06
N ALA A 2 -7.62 9.83 6.47
CA ALA A 2 -6.19 10.05 6.30
C ALA A 2 -5.88 10.29 4.82
N GLU A 3 -5.19 11.39 4.52
CA GLU A 3 -4.82 11.78 3.18
C GLU A 3 -3.88 10.73 2.59
N LYS A 4 -4.26 10.11 1.45
CA LYS A 4 -3.45 9.09 0.80
C LYS A 4 -2.54 9.77 -0.23
N LYS A 5 -1.23 9.70 0.01
CA LYS A 5 -0.24 10.18 -0.95
C LYS A 5 -0.33 9.38 -2.26
N LYS A 6 -0.70 10.04 -3.36
CA LYS A 6 -0.68 9.46 -4.71
C LYS A 6 0.73 9.55 -5.27
N PHE A 7 1.28 8.43 -5.71
CA PHE A 7 2.58 8.38 -6.37
C PHE A 7 2.55 7.35 -7.51
N LEU A 8 3.32 7.59 -8.55
CA LEU A 8 3.48 6.62 -9.65
C LEU A 8 4.50 5.57 -9.21
N LEU A 9 4.02 4.36 -8.95
CA LEU A 9 4.86 3.21 -8.65
C LEU A 9 5.36 2.60 -9.96
N ARG A 10 6.68 2.45 -10.09
CA ARG A 10 7.27 1.60 -11.14
C ARG A 10 7.34 0.18 -10.59
N ILE A 11 6.61 -0.73 -11.21
CA ILE A 11 6.52 -2.14 -10.82
C ILE A 11 6.69 -3.00 -12.07
N ASP A 12 7.28 -4.18 -11.88
CA ASP A 12 7.34 -5.19 -12.94
C ASP A 12 5.92 -5.68 -13.31
N GLU A 13 5.69 -5.91 -14.59
CA GLU A 13 4.38 -6.31 -15.11
C GLU A 13 3.92 -7.66 -14.57
N GLY A 14 4.83 -8.64 -14.48
CA GLY A 14 4.51 -9.97 -13.95
C GLY A 14 4.09 -9.91 -12.47
N ILE A 15 4.75 -9.06 -11.69
CA ILE A 15 4.37 -8.81 -10.29
C ILE A 15 3.00 -8.15 -10.22
N TYR A 16 2.72 -7.17 -11.07
CA TYR A 16 1.43 -6.50 -11.09
C TYR A 16 0.28 -7.48 -11.39
N SER A 17 0.43 -8.32 -12.41
CA SER A 17 -0.59 -9.33 -12.76
C SER A 17 -0.82 -10.35 -11.64
N ALA A 18 0.24 -10.76 -10.93
CA ALA A 18 0.10 -11.66 -9.79
C ALA A 18 -0.65 -10.99 -8.62
N LEU A 19 -0.36 -9.72 -8.35
CA LEU A 19 -1.07 -8.92 -7.33
C LEU A 19 -2.53 -8.68 -7.70
N GLU A 20 -2.82 -8.42 -8.97
CA GLU A 20 -4.18 -8.25 -9.47
C GLU A 20 -5.02 -9.51 -9.27
N LYS A 21 -4.46 -10.67 -9.64
CA LYS A 21 -5.13 -11.95 -9.43
C LYS A 21 -5.41 -12.21 -7.94
N TRP A 22 -4.41 -12.01 -7.08
CA TRP A 22 -4.59 -12.20 -5.64
C TRP A 22 -5.64 -11.23 -5.05
N ALA A 23 -5.63 -9.97 -5.48
CA ALA A 23 -6.64 -9.00 -5.06
C ALA A 23 -8.05 -9.44 -5.49
N ALA A 24 -8.20 -9.95 -6.71
CA ALA A 24 -9.47 -10.47 -7.22
C ALA A 24 -9.95 -11.70 -6.42
N ASP A 25 -9.04 -12.62 -6.08
CA ASP A 25 -9.34 -13.80 -5.27
C ASP A 25 -9.86 -13.42 -3.86
N GLU A 26 -9.39 -12.29 -3.30
CA GLU A 26 -9.85 -11.75 -2.01
C GLU A 26 -11.00 -10.73 -2.11
N LEU A 27 -11.59 -10.55 -3.30
CA LEU A 27 -12.62 -9.53 -3.57
C LEU A 27 -12.21 -8.12 -3.13
N ARG A 28 -10.93 -7.79 -3.32
CA ARG A 28 -10.29 -6.55 -2.89
C ARG A 28 -9.81 -5.76 -4.10
N SER A 29 -9.77 -4.43 -3.98
CA SER A 29 -9.07 -3.62 -4.99
C SER A 29 -7.56 -3.83 -4.91
N ILE A 30 -6.87 -3.74 -6.05
CA ILE A 30 -5.41 -3.86 -6.14
C ILE A 30 -4.73 -2.86 -5.20
N ASN A 31 -5.24 -1.62 -5.12
CA ASN A 31 -4.71 -0.60 -4.21
C ASN A 31 -4.83 -0.98 -2.74
N ALA A 32 -5.97 -1.56 -2.33
CA ALA A 32 -6.15 -2.02 -0.96
C ALA A 32 -5.29 -3.25 -0.66
N GLN A 33 -5.06 -4.13 -1.65
CA GLN A 33 -4.14 -5.26 -1.52
C GLN A 33 -2.69 -4.80 -1.35
N MET A 34 -2.23 -3.87 -2.19
CA MET A 34 -0.90 -3.28 -2.07
C MET A 34 -0.72 -2.60 -0.71
N GLU A 35 -1.72 -1.84 -0.24
CA GLU A 35 -1.65 -1.19 1.08
C GLU A 35 -1.53 -2.21 2.23
N PHE A 36 -2.29 -3.31 2.16
CA PHE A 36 -2.22 -4.39 3.14
C PHE A 36 -0.83 -5.03 3.18
N LEU A 37 -0.30 -5.42 2.02
CA LEU A 37 1.02 -6.05 1.91
C LEU A 37 2.15 -5.14 2.36
N LEU A 38 2.09 -3.85 2.01
CA LEU A 38 3.09 -2.87 2.45
C LEU A 38 3.04 -2.68 3.97
N LYS A 39 1.85 -2.62 4.58
CA LYS A 39 1.72 -2.55 6.04
C LYS A 39 2.31 -3.78 6.72
N GLU A 40 1.99 -4.96 6.20
CA GLU A 40 2.49 -6.21 6.74
C GLU A 40 4.01 -6.34 6.59
N ALA A 41 4.55 -6.00 5.42
CA ALA A 41 5.99 -5.97 5.16
C ALA A 41 6.72 -4.98 6.08
N LEU A 42 6.17 -3.79 6.31
CA LEU A 42 6.72 -2.81 7.25
C LEU A 42 6.69 -3.32 8.69
N LYS A 43 5.61 -3.99 9.09
CA LYS A 43 5.48 -4.61 10.42
C LYS A 43 6.53 -5.71 10.60
N ASN A 44 6.62 -6.62 9.64
CA ASN A 44 7.56 -7.74 9.65
C ASN A 44 9.03 -7.27 9.63
N ALA A 45 9.30 -6.15 8.96
CA ALA A 45 10.62 -5.51 8.97
C ALA A 45 10.90 -4.68 10.23
N GLY A 46 9.95 -4.56 11.18
CA GLY A 46 10.07 -3.70 12.36
C GLY A 46 10.13 -2.20 12.04
N ARG A 47 9.66 -1.79 10.86
CA ARG A 47 9.72 -0.41 10.35
C ARG A 47 8.37 0.32 10.40
N GLN A 48 7.33 -0.34 10.88
CA GLN A 48 6.05 0.30 11.13
C GLN A 48 6.21 1.27 12.32
N LYS A 49 6.39 2.56 12.04
CA LYS A 49 6.34 3.60 13.08
C LYS A 49 4.92 3.65 13.63
N GLU A 50 4.77 3.52 14.95
CA GLU A 50 3.48 3.61 15.64
C GLU A 50 2.83 5.01 15.57
N ASN A 51 3.58 6.03 15.13
CA ASN A 51 3.06 7.37 14.88
C ASN A 51 3.40 7.82 13.44
N PRO A 52 2.43 7.93 12.52
CA PRO A 52 2.66 8.70 11.31
C PRO A 52 2.93 10.16 11.70
N PRO A 53 3.89 10.86 11.08
CA PRO A 53 4.02 12.30 11.27
C PRO A 53 2.70 12.97 10.87
N PRO A 54 2.26 14.02 11.59
CA PRO A 54 1.08 14.77 11.20
C PRO A 54 1.26 15.24 9.76
N THR A 55 0.27 14.96 8.92
CA THR A 55 0.20 15.47 7.55
C THR A 55 0.45 16.99 7.58
N PRO A 56 1.29 17.55 6.68
CA PRO A 56 1.45 18.99 6.58
C PRO A 56 0.09 19.65 6.32
N PRO A 57 -0.18 20.86 6.85
CA PRO A 57 -1.39 21.59 6.50
C PRO A 57 -1.43 21.80 4.98
N GLU A 58 -2.57 21.51 4.36
CA GLU A 58 -2.87 21.96 2.99
C GLU A 58 -2.81 23.50 2.98
N GLU A 59 -1.96 24.08 2.14
CA GLU A 59 -2.01 25.50 1.74
C GLU A 59 -3.01 25.70 0.59
#